data_AF-A0A3C0Y2Q7-F1
#
_entry.id   AF-A0A3C0Y2Q7-F1
#
_cell.length_a   1.000
_cell.length_b   1.000
_cell.length_c   1.000
_cell.angle_alpha   90.00
_cell.angle_beta   90.00
_cell.angle_gamma   90.00
#
_symmetry.space_group_name_H-M   'P 1'
#
loop_
_entity.id
_entity.type
_entity.pdbx_description
1 polymer ?
#
loop_
_entity_poly.entity_id
_entity_poly.type
_entity_poly.pdbx_seq_one_letter_code
_entity_poly.pdbx_strand_id
1 'polypeptide(L)'
;PYDLPFYTQAAKPMVVLQDWAQLRATAGDSWERELFESADFDAKAAKVLQSPEVLATAGKVAGNWLVMPVESGMTDGLNGWTLFATGAGWKLYRSGRMDPVMPSAAERPEAAQHKGLAGCKH
;
A
#
# COMPACT_ATOMS: atom_id res chain seq x y z
N PRO A 1 -1.47 3.91 6.78
CA PRO A 1 -1.40 2.73 5.87
C PRO A 1 -1.39 1.36 6.58
N TYR A 2 -0.96 1.26 7.84
CA TYR A 2 -0.99 -0.01 8.60
C TYR A 2 -2.37 -0.62 8.79
N ASP A 3 -3.39 0.23 8.97
CA ASP A 3 -4.76 -0.22 9.16
C ASP A 3 -5.46 -0.61 7.84
N LEU A 4 -4.81 -0.42 6.70
CA LEU A 4 -5.42 -0.69 5.39
C LEU A 4 -5.93 -2.14 5.25
N PRO A 5 -5.20 -3.18 5.69
CA PRO A 5 -5.71 -4.55 5.66
C PRO A 5 -6.94 -4.73 6.55
N PHE A 6 -6.99 -4.02 7.68
CA PHE A 6 -8.13 -4.03 8.58
C PHE A 6 -9.35 -3.35 7.93
N TYR A 7 -9.20 -2.14 7.39
CA TYR A 7 -10.28 -1.41 6.72
C TYR A 7 -10.81 -2.11 5.47
N THR A 8 -9.94 -2.82 4.75
CA THR A 8 -10.32 -3.58 3.54
C THR A 8 -10.77 -5.01 3.85
N GLN A 9 -10.72 -5.42 5.12
CA GLN A 9 -10.99 -6.80 5.56
C GLN A 9 -10.25 -7.82 4.68
N ALA A 10 -8.98 -7.52 4.39
CA ALA A 10 -8.21 -8.28 3.43
C ALA A 10 -8.04 -9.75 3.91
N ALA A 11 -8.47 -10.69 3.07
CA ALA A 11 -8.30 -12.12 3.35
C ALA A 11 -6.83 -12.59 3.26
N LYS A 12 -5.96 -11.77 2.67
CA LYS A 12 -4.52 -12.04 2.54
C LYS A 12 -3.73 -10.97 3.28
N PRO A 13 -2.61 -11.33 3.93
CA PRO A 13 -1.69 -10.35 4.49
C PRO A 13 -1.23 -9.34 3.44
N MET A 14 -1.03 -8.10 3.85
CA MET A 14 -0.46 -7.07 3.00
C MET A 14 1.05 -7.29 2.89
N VAL A 15 1.54 -7.28 1.64
CA VAL A 15 2.98 -7.33 1.34
C VAL A 15 3.56 -5.93 1.54
N VAL A 16 4.70 -5.84 2.23
CA VAL A 16 5.43 -4.59 2.46
C VAL A 16 6.72 -4.63 1.65
N LEU A 17 6.91 -3.60 0.82
CA LEU A 17 8.02 -3.52 -0.12
C LEU A 17 9.07 -2.52 0.35
N GLN A 18 10.29 -2.98 0.59
CA GLN A 18 11.47 -2.17 0.92
C GLN A 18 12.74 -2.91 0.49
N ASP A 19 13.87 -2.20 0.43
CA ASP A 19 15.18 -2.87 0.44
C ASP A 19 15.48 -3.41 1.85
N TRP A 20 14.92 -4.58 2.15
CA TRP A 20 15.07 -5.22 3.46
C TRP A 20 16.51 -5.64 3.76
N ALA A 21 17.31 -5.92 2.74
CA ALA A 21 18.72 -6.25 2.92
C ALA A 21 19.51 -5.02 3.39
N GLN A 22 19.28 -3.88 2.75
CA GLN A 22 19.86 -2.61 3.18
C GLN A 22 19.38 -2.21 4.58
N LEU A 23 18.07 -2.26 4.84
CA LEU A 23 17.49 -1.88 6.12
C LEU A 23 18.01 -2.74 7.28
N ARG A 24 18.21 -4.05 7.08
CA ARG A 24 18.82 -4.91 8.11
C ARG A 24 20.24 -4.51 8.47
N ALA A 25 20.97 -3.91 7.54
CA ALA A 25 22.35 -3.45 7.76
C ALA A 25 22.42 -2.06 8.40
N THR A 26 21.41 -1.20 8.19
CA THR A 26 21.51 0.24 8.50
C THR A 26 20.47 0.76 9.48
N ALA A 27 19.37 0.04 9.71
CA ALA A 27 18.29 0.51 10.57
C ALA A 27 18.73 0.60 12.04
N GLY A 28 18.55 1.79 12.62
CA GLY A 28 18.56 1.98 14.07
C GLY A 28 17.21 1.61 14.68
N ASP A 29 16.77 2.38 15.67
CA ASP A 29 15.45 2.20 16.29
C ASP A 29 14.37 2.77 15.37
N SER A 30 13.82 1.92 14.51
CA SER A 30 12.78 2.28 13.55
C SER A 30 11.73 1.18 13.46
N TRP A 31 10.54 1.53 12.96
CA TRP A 31 9.46 0.56 12.80
C TRP A 31 9.83 -0.56 11.80
N GLU A 32 10.68 -0.25 10.82
CA GLU A 32 11.17 -1.23 9.85
C GLU A 32 11.96 -2.34 10.53
N ARG A 33 12.76 -1.97 11.55
CA ARG A 33 13.53 -2.90 12.35
C ARG A 33 12.65 -3.86 13.12
N GLU A 34 11.68 -3.33 13.85
CA GLU A 34 10.70 -4.13 14.58
C GLU A 34 9.98 -5.13 13.66
N LEU A 35 9.68 -4.70 12.43
CA LEU A 35 8.99 -5.54 11.46
C LEU A 35 9.86 -6.69 10.96
N PHE A 36 11.13 -6.45 10.61
CA PHE A 36 12.01 -7.51 10.13
C PHE A 36 12.52 -8.42 11.26
N GLU A 37 12.69 -7.92 12.49
CA GLU A 37 13.03 -8.73 13.66
C GLU A 37 11.85 -9.62 14.06
N SER A 38 10.61 -9.10 13.99
CA SER A 38 9.40 -9.92 14.17
C SER A 38 9.28 -11.00 13.09
N ALA A 39 9.67 -10.70 11.84
CA ALA A 39 9.70 -11.67 10.75
C ALA A 39 10.73 -12.79 10.97
N ASP A 40 11.82 -12.54 11.68
CA ASP A 40 12.82 -13.57 12.01
C ASP A 40 12.28 -14.62 12.99
N PHE A 41 11.24 -14.28 13.76
CA PHE A 41 10.56 -15.20 14.67
C PHE A 41 9.62 -16.19 13.94
N ASP A 42 8.91 -15.75 12.88
CA ASP A 42 7.98 -16.58 12.10
C ASP A 42 8.29 -16.52 10.60
N ALA A 43 8.95 -17.57 10.10
CA ALA A 43 9.31 -17.73 8.69
C ALA A 43 8.11 -17.72 7.71
N LYS A 44 6.90 -18.05 8.16
CA LYS A 44 5.69 -17.95 7.34
C LYS A 44 5.25 -16.49 7.22
N ALA A 45 5.26 -15.76 8.33
CA ALA A 45 4.94 -14.33 8.35
C ALA A 45 5.97 -13.52 7.56
N ALA A 46 7.25 -13.89 7.62
CA ALA A 46 8.35 -13.23 6.89
C ALA A 46 8.12 -13.10 5.38
N LYS A 47 7.31 -13.98 4.77
CA LYS A 47 7.03 -13.97 3.33
C LYS A 47 6.34 -12.70 2.82
N VAL A 48 5.78 -11.88 3.72
CA VAL A 48 5.14 -10.60 3.37
C VAL A 48 6.15 -9.46 3.22
N LEU A 49 7.38 -9.62 3.70
CA LEU A 49 8.46 -8.65 3.50
C LEU A 49 9.16 -9.02 2.20
N GLN A 50 8.91 -8.25 1.16
CA GLN A 50 9.46 -8.49 -0.18
C GLN A 50 10.20 -7.28 -0.68
N SER A 51 11.13 -7.48 -1.61
CA SER A 51 11.86 -6.39 -2.24
C SER A 51 11.10 -5.85 -3.47
N PRO A 52 11.28 -4.58 -3.86
CA PRO A 52 10.47 -3.94 -4.91
C PRO A 52 10.49 -4.63 -6.29
N GLU A 53 11.45 -5.50 -6.57
CA GLU A 53 11.59 -6.23 -7.84
C GLU A 53 10.37 -7.10 -8.14
N VAL A 54 9.61 -7.51 -7.12
CA VAL A 54 8.36 -8.28 -7.30
C VAL A 54 7.29 -7.48 -8.07
N LEU A 55 7.37 -6.15 -8.08
CA LEU A 55 6.41 -5.27 -8.76
C LEU A 55 6.37 -5.50 -10.28
N ALA A 56 7.51 -5.87 -10.90
CA ALA A 56 7.56 -6.14 -12.32
C ALA A 56 6.74 -7.39 -12.73
N THR A 57 6.70 -8.39 -11.85
CA THR A 57 5.89 -9.60 -12.06
C THR A 57 4.44 -9.36 -11.64
N ALA A 58 4.22 -8.71 -10.50
CA ALA A 58 2.89 -8.40 -9.99
C ALA A 58 2.10 -7.46 -10.91
N GLY A 59 2.77 -6.53 -11.61
CA GLY A 59 2.15 -5.64 -12.60
C GLY A 59 1.56 -6.37 -13.82
N LYS A 60 2.04 -7.58 -14.13
CA LYS A 60 1.55 -8.38 -15.26
C LYS A 60 0.24 -9.10 -14.96
N VAL A 61 -0.07 -9.32 -13.68
CA VAL A 61 -1.27 -10.03 -13.24
C VAL A 61 -2.31 -9.01 -12.85
N ALA A 62 -3.48 -9.01 -13.50
CA ALA A 62 -4.55 -8.07 -13.18
C ALA A 62 -5.10 -8.30 -11.75
N GLY A 63 -5.49 -7.20 -11.09
CA GLY A 63 -6.19 -7.24 -9.79
C GLY A 63 -5.31 -7.06 -8.55
N ASN A 64 -4.01 -6.84 -8.71
CA ASN A 64 -3.15 -6.37 -7.62
C ASN A 64 -3.31 -4.86 -7.42
N TRP A 65 -3.15 -4.45 -6.17
CA TRP A 65 -3.18 -3.05 -5.75
C TRP A 65 -1.85 -2.69 -5.11
N LEU A 66 -1.37 -1.49 -5.40
CA LEU A 66 -0.12 -0.97 -4.88
C LEU A 66 -0.37 0.42 -4.30
N VAL A 67 0.02 0.62 -3.04
CA VAL A 67 -0.01 1.91 -2.37
C VAL A 67 1.42 2.39 -2.19
N MET A 68 1.70 3.62 -2.62
CA MET A 68 3.02 4.24 -2.50
C MET A 68 2.91 5.63 -1.89
N PRO A 69 3.91 6.11 -1.13
CA PRO A 69 3.94 7.50 -0.71
C PRO A 69 4.14 8.42 -1.92
N VAL A 70 3.60 9.63 -1.87
CA VAL A 70 3.67 10.61 -2.98
C VAL A 70 5.12 10.93 -3.37
N GLU A 71 6.00 11.03 -2.38
CA GLU A 71 7.43 11.35 -2.47
C GLU A 71 8.30 10.14 -2.87
N SER A 72 7.70 9.01 -3.24
CA SER A 72 8.49 7.82 -3.62
C SER A 72 9.26 8.05 -4.93
N GLY A 73 10.59 7.96 -4.85
CA GLY A 73 11.47 7.89 -6.03
C GLY A 73 11.30 6.62 -6.86
N MET A 74 10.50 5.65 -6.39
CA MET A 74 10.18 4.40 -7.07
C MET A 74 9.08 4.53 -8.15
N THR A 75 8.60 5.74 -8.46
CA THR A 75 7.49 5.91 -9.42
C THR A 75 7.90 5.80 -10.89
N ASP A 76 9.19 5.96 -11.20
CA ASP A 76 9.71 5.77 -12.56
C ASP A 76 9.82 4.27 -12.87
N GLY A 77 9.11 3.81 -13.92
CA GLY A 77 9.25 2.44 -14.44
C GLY A 77 8.29 1.38 -13.87
N LEU A 78 7.16 1.78 -13.27
CA LEU A 78 6.09 0.87 -12.83
C LEU A 78 5.30 0.27 -14.02
N ASN A 79 5.99 -0.49 -14.88
CA ASN A 79 5.38 -1.17 -16.02
C ASN A 79 4.26 -2.11 -15.57
N GLY A 80 3.10 -2.02 -16.23
CA GLY A 80 1.91 -2.82 -15.89
C GLY A 80 1.08 -2.27 -14.72
N TRP A 81 1.42 -1.10 -14.19
CA TRP A 81 0.67 -0.40 -13.15
C TRP A 81 0.07 0.90 -13.70
N THR A 82 -1.19 1.14 -13.38
CA THR A 82 -1.88 2.39 -13.74
C THR A 82 -2.29 3.13 -12.47
N LEU A 83 -2.03 4.43 -12.42
CA LEU A 83 -2.48 5.28 -11.32
C LEU A 83 -4.02 5.29 -11.29
N PHE A 84 -4.59 4.90 -10.15
CA PHE A 84 -6.03 4.85 -9.93
C PHE A 84 -6.53 6.04 -9.10
N ALA A 85 -5.81 6.40 -8.04
CA ALA A 85 -6.17 7.52 -7.17
C ALA A 85 -4.96 8.12 -6.47
N THR A 86 -5.10 9.38 -6.05
CA THR A 86 -4.11 10.11 -5.25
C THR A 86 -4.80 10.69 -4.02
N GLY A 87 -4.18 10.50 -2.86
CA GLY A 87 -4.58 11.12 -1.60
C GLY A 87 -3.53 12.11 -1.10
N ALA A 88 -3.73 12.64 0.11
CA ALA A 88 -2.87 13.69 0.70
C ALA A 88 -1.40 13.28 0.89
N GLY A 89 -1.09 11.99 0.96
CA GLY A 89 0.28 11.49 1.11
C GLY A 89 0.55 10.17 0.40
N TRP A 90 -0.38 9.69 -0.42
CA TRP A 90 -0.25 8.41 -1.11
C TRP A 90 -0.77 8.45 -2.54
N LYS A 91 -0.27 7.53 -3.36
CA LYS A 91 -0.75 7.19 -4.69
C LYS A 91 -1.17 5.71 -4.68
N LEU A 92 -2.32 5.41 -5.27
CA LEU A 92 -2.87 4.07 -5.39
C LEU A 92 -2.83 3.66 -6.86
N TYR A 93 -2.22 2.53 -7.14
CA TYR A 93 -2.08 1.95 -8.46
C TYR A 93 -2.80 0.61 -8.53
N ARG A 94 -3.25 0.26 -9.73
CA ARG A 94 -3.84 -1.04 -10.04
C ARG A 94 -3.02 -1.74 -11.12
N SER A 95 -2.80 -3.04 -10.98
CA SER A 95 -2.09 -3.84 -11.97
C SER A 95 -3.01 -4.32 -13.11
N GLY A 96 -2.41 -4.59 -14.27
CA GLY A 96 -3.06 -5.15 -15.44
C GLY A 96 -3.05 -4.22 -16.64
N ARG A 97 -2.91 -4.80 -17.84
CA ARG A 97 -3.06 -4.09 -19.11
C ARG A 97 -4.53 -3.63 -19.19
N MET A 98 -4.78 -2.32 -19.32
CA MET A 98 -6.06 -1.88 -19.84
C MET A 98 -6.15 -2.37 -21.28
N ASP A 99 -6.77 -3.53 -21.52
CA ASP A 99 -7.43 -3.73 -22.79
C ASP A 99 -8.53 -2.65 -22.86
N PRO A 100 -8.58 -1.84 -23.93
CA PRO A 100 -9.46 -0.68 -23.96
C PRO A 100 -10.89 -1.18 -24.08
N VAL A 101 -11.67 -1.16 -23.00
CA VAL A 101 -13.14 -1.02 -23.02
C VAL A 101 -13.70 -0.79 -21.60
N MET A 102 -14.54 0.26 -21.54
CA MET A 102 -15.42 0.79 -20.49
C MET A 102 -14.83 1.62 -19.33
N PRO A 103 -15.17 2.93 -19.25
CA PRO A 103 -15.02 3.70 -18.03
C PRO A 103 -16.19 3.37 -17.11
N SER A 104 -15.97 2.55 -16.08
CA SER A 104 -16.86 2.57 -14.92
C SER A 104 -16.29 3.62 -13.97
N ALA A 105 -16.80 4.84 -14.10
CA ALA A 105 -16.62 5.88 -13.09
C ALA A 105 -17.15 5.31 -11.76
N ALA A 106 -16.25 4.95 -10.86
CA ALA A 106 -16.62 4.69 -9.48
C ALA A 106 -16.95 6.05 -8.84
N GLU A 107 -18.24 6.24 -8.58
CA GLU A 107 -18.77 7.34 -7.79
C GLU A 107 -17.96 7.49 -6.50
N ARG A 108 -17.45 8.70 -6.26
CA ARG A 108 -16.68 9.01 -5.04
C ARG A 108 -17.61 8.82 -3.83
N PRO A 109 -17.23 8.07 -2.78
CA PRO A 109 -17.98 8.12 -1.54
C PRO A 109 -17.91 9.55 -0.99
N GLU A 110 -19.07 10.11 -0.69
CA GLU A 110 -19.22 11.42 -0.06
C GLU A 110 -18.43 11.44 1.26
N ALA A 111 -17.62 12.49 1.44
CA ALA A 111 -16.83 12.66 2.66
C ALA A 111 -17.76 12.73 3.88
N ALA A 112 -17.49 11.91 4.89
CA ALA A 112 -18.24 11.92 6.14
C ALA A 112 -18.19 13.33 6.76
N GLN A 113 -19.35 13.98 6.83
CA GLN A 113 -19.49 15.28 7.49
C GLN A 113 -19.19 15.12 8.99
N HIS A 114 -18.21 15.85 9.50
CA HIS A 114 -17.94 15.98 10.92
C HIS A 114 -19.14 16.65 11.61
N LYS A 115 -20.01 15.86 12.24
CA LYS A 115 -21.03 16.36 13.16
C LYS A 115 -20.32 16.94 14.39
N GLY A 116 -20.33 18.27 14.51
CA GLY A 116 -19.89 18.97 15.71
C GLY A 116 -20.75 18.59 16.92
N LEU A 117 -20.10 18.33 18.05
CA LEU A 117 -20.77 18.06 19.32
C LEU A 117 -21.39 19.36 19.84
N ALA A 118 -22.69 19.32 20.16
CA ALA A 118 -23.39 20.44 20.77
C ALA A 118 -22.84 20.68 22.19
N GLY A 119 -22.33 21.89 22.44
CA GLY A 119 -21.84 22.31 23.74
C GLY A 119 -22.94 22.32 24.80
N CYS A 120 -22.63 21.83 26.00
CA CYS A 120 -23.48 21.93 27.18
C CYS A 120 -23.52 23.38 27.68
N LYS A 121 -24.72 23.94 27.87
CA LYS A 121 -24.90 25.20 28.60
C LYS A 121 -25.01 24.90 30.09
N HIS A 122 -24.28 25.65 30.92
CA HIS A 122 -24.55 25.83 32.33
C HIS A 122 -25.23 27.18 32.52
#